data_AF-A0A505IMC0-F1
#
_entry.id   AF-A0A505IMC0-F1
#
_cell.length_a   1.000
_cell.length_b   1.000
_cell.length_c   1.000
_cell.angle_alpha   90.00
_cell.angle_beta   90.00
_cell.angle_gamma   90.00
#
_symmetry.space_group_name_H-M   'P 1'
#
loop_
_entity.id
_entity.type
_entity.pdbx_description
1 polymer ?
#
loop_
_entity_poly.entity_id
_entity_poly.type
_entity_poly.pdbx_seq_one_letter_code
_entity_poly.pdbx_strand_id
1 'polypeptide(L)'
;MAEMTGNLNLPDSINGKFISIIGMQSFQNALFTGTIHFPKNITKIDAMSFLSSRFTGNLTLPNTIQEINRFAFAWSKFSGNLTLPANLKSVDYGAFRASEFSGDLTIPEKTTLISFNAFAESEFSSVNVLGTTDIKFYSIDDTLSNTMNSGSAIGMSESSPQASEGRAFITGDSNAVTGTATTGFYYKSK
;
A
#
# COMPACT_ATOMS: atom_id res chain seq x y z
N MET A 1 -15.81 -16.42 25.26
CA MET A 1 -16.34 -16.00 23.95
C MET A 1 -15.87 -17.04 22.96
N ALA A 2 -16.72 -17.52 22.05
CA ALA A 2 -16.23 -18.33 20.94
C ALA A 2 -15.28 -17.45 20.14
N GLU A 3 -13.99 -17.78 20.13
CA GLU A 3 -13.02 -17.04 19.33
C GLU A 3 -13.43 -17.24 17.86
N MET A 4 -13.78 -16.15 17.18
CA MET A 4 -13.96 -16.14 15.74
C MET A 4 -12.59 -16.45 15.12
N THR A 5 -12.22 -17.72 15.03
CA THR A 5 -10.93 -18.21 14.54
C THR A 5 -11.07 -18.73 13.11
N GLY A 6 -9.94 -18.87 12.42
CA GLY A 6 -9.93 -19.40 11.05
C GLY A 6 -10.22 -18.35 9.98
N ASN A 7 -10.67 -18.82 8.82
CA ASN A 7 -10.78 -18.02 7.60
C ASN A 7 -12.07 -17.19 7.56
N LEU A 8 -12.01 -16.00 6.97
CA LEU A 8 -13.19 -15.22 6.57
C LEU A 8 -13.56 -15.58 5.13
N ASN A 9 -14.73 -16.18 4.93
CA ASN A 9 -15.24 -16.53 3.61
C ASN A 9 -16.38 -15.58 3.23
N LEU A 10 -16.10 -14.61 2.35
CA LEU A 10 -17.11 -13.68 1.87
C LEU A 10 -17.84 -14.26 0.65
N PRO A 11 -19.19 -14.19 0.60
CA PRO A 11 -19.93 -14.72 -0.53
C PRO A 11 -19.77 -13.80 -1.76
N ASP A 12 -19.84 -14.37 -2.96
CA ASP A 12 -19.81 -13.59 -4.21
C ASP A 12 -21.04 -12.67 -4.36
N SER A 13 -22.17 -13.02 -3.73
CA SER A 13 -23.42 -12.26 -3.81
C SER A 13 -24.29 -12.42 -2.56
N ILE A 14 -25.17 -11.43 -2.34
CA ILE A 14 -26.24 -11.46 -1.33
C ILE A 14 -27.54 -11.10 -2.04
N ASN A 15 -28.58 -11.93 -1.91
CA ASN A 15 -29.89 -11.70 -2.55
C ASN A 15 -29.80 -11.47 -4.07
N GLY A 16 -28.94 -12.23 -4.76
CA GLY A 16 -28.72 -12.12 -6.21
C GLY A 16 -27.95 -10.87 -6.66
N LYS A 17 -27.43 -10.06 -5.73
CA LYS A 17 -26.59 -8.89 -6.05
C LYS A 17 -25.14 -9.20 -5.71
N PHE A 18 -24.25 -9.01 -6.67
CA PHE A 18 -22.81 -9.18 -6.47
C PHE A 18 -22.27 -8.19 -5.44
N ILE A 19 -21.33 -8.65 -4.61
CA ILE A 19 -20.59 -7.78 -3.71
C ILE A 19 -19.46 -7.11 -4.50
N SER A 20 -19.54 -5.79 -4.64
CA SER A 20 -18.52 -4.97 -5.28
C SER A 20 -17.67 -4.17 -4.28
N ILE A 21 -18.11 -4.02 -3.03
CA ILE A 21 -17.45 -3.18 -2.03
C ILE A 21 -17.40 -3.92 -0.70
N ILE A 22 -16.23 -3.97 -0.05
CA ILE A 22 -16.15 -4.23 1.40
C ILE A 22 -16.40 -2.89 2.09
N GLY A 23 -17.50 -2.81 2.85
CA GLY A 23 -17.96 -1.57 3.46
C GLY A 23 -17.06 -1.06 4.58
N MET A 24 -17.20 0.24 4.88
CA MET A 24 -16.50 0.93 5.95
C MET A 24 -16.64 0.18 7.28
N GLN A 25 -15.51 -0.06 7.96
CA GLN A 25 -15.43 -0.72 9.28
C GLN A 25 -16.06 -2.12 9.40
N SER A 26 -16.44 -2.76 8.29
CA SER A 26 -17.18 -4.03 8.31
C SER A 26 -16.50 -5.20 9.05
N PHE A 27 -15.16 -5.22 9.06
CA PHE A 27 -14.32 -6.20 9.75
C PHE A 27 -13.25 -5.53 10.62
N GLN A 28 -13.55 -4.32 11.12
CA GLN A 28 -12.67 -3.66 12.10
C GLN A 28 -12.56 -4.51 13.37
N ASN A 29 -11.35 -4.66 13.90
CA ASN A 29 -11.03 -5.48 15.07
C ASN A 29 -11.47 -6.96 14.93
N ALA A 30 -11.66 -7.45 13.71
CA ALA A 30 -12.07 -8.82 13.49
C ALA A 30 -11.02 -9.80 14.05
N LEU A 31 -11.50 -10.82 14.74
CA LEU A 31 -10.65 -11.76 15.49
C LEU A 31 -10.24 -12.99 14.67
N PHE A 32 -10.65 -13.08 13.40
CA PHE A 32 -10.24 -14.14 12.49
C PHE A 32 -8.72 -14.22 12.41
N THR A 33 -8.19 -15.44 12.46
CA THR A 33 -6.75 -15.70 12.47
C THR A 33 -6.24 -16.33 11.17
N GLY A 34 -7.13 -16.75 10.28
CA GLY A 34 -6.80 -17.37 9.01
C GLY A 34 -6.69 -16.36 7.86
N THR A 35 -7.06 -16.79 6.66
CA THR A 35 -7.04 -15.98 5.43
C THR A 35 -8.41 -15.35 5.13
N ILE A 36 -8.44 -14.39 4.20
CA ILE A 36 -9.66 -13.82 3.63
C ILE A 36 -9.89 -14.39 2.23
N HIS A 37 -11.08 -14.96 2.00
CA HIS A 37 -11.58 -15.25 0.66
C HIS A 37 -12.51 -14.11 0.23
N PHE A 38 -12.01 -13.24 -0.64
CA PHE A 38 -12.76 -12.08 -1.15
C PHE A 38 -13.80 -12.48 -2.21
N PRO A 39 -14.89 -11.71 -2.36
CA PRO A 39 -15.82 -11.85 -3.48
C PRO A 39 -15.10 -11.59 -4.81
N LYS A 40 -15.44 -12.33 -5.87
CA LYS A 40 -14.78 -12.23 -7.18
C LYS A 40 -14.90 -10.87 -7.85
N ASN A 41 -15.97 -10.12 -7.57
CA ASN A 41 -16.30 -8.86 -8.25
C ASN A 41 -16.01 -7.61 -7.40
N ILE A 42 -15.22 -7.76 -6.33
CA ILE A 42 -14.89 -6.63 -5.47
C ILE A 42 -14.00 -5.63 -6.22
N THR A 43 -14.43 -4.36 -6.24
CA THR A 43 -13.71 -3.25 -6.86
C THR A 43 -13.14 -2.29 -5.82
N LYS A 44 -13.64 -2.31 -4.58
CA LYS A 44 -13.24 -1.36 -3.55
C LYS A 44 -13.20 -1.98 -2.15
N ILE A 45 -12.17 -1.62 -1.39
CA ILE A 45 -12.08 -1.86 0.05
C ILE A 45 -12.15 -0.50 0.73
N ASP A 46 -13.22 -0.25 1.48
CA ASP A 46 -13.50 1.06 2.02
C ASP A 46 -12.72 1.36 3.32
N ALA A 47 -12.89 2.57 3.84
CA ALA A 47 -12.11 3.04 4.97
C ALA A 47 -12.26 2.12 6.19
N MET A 48 -11.12 1.81 6.81
CA MET A 48 -11.04 1.02 8.04
C MET A 48 -11.69 -0.38 7.98
N SER A 49 -11.96 -0.93 6.78
CA SER A 49 -12.69 -2.19 6.63
C SER A 49 -12.08 -3.36 7.40
N PHE A 50 -10.75 -3.46 7.49
CA PHE A 50 -10.00 -4.49 8.21
C PHE A 50 -9.02 -3.89 9.24
N LEU A 51 -9.31 -2.67 9.71
CA LEU A 51 -8.49 -1.98 10.70
C LEU A 51 -8.30 -2.83 11.97
N SER A 52 -7.05 -2.99 12.42
CA SER A 52 -6.67 -3.75 13.62
C SER A 52 -7.16 -5.21 13.62
N SER A 53 -7.24 -5.82 12.45
CA SER A 53 -7.68 -7.21 12.29
C SER A 53 -6.57 -8.23 12.58
N ARG A 54 -6.96 -9.42 13.07
CA ARG A 54 -6.02 -10.49 13.50
C ARG A 54 -5.70 -11.52 12.43
N PHE A 55 -6.08 -11.28 11.17
CA PHE A 55 -5.76 -12.19 10.06
C PHE A 55 -4.25 -12.35 9.96
N THR A 56 -3.78 -13.57 9.72
CA THR A 56 -2.34 -13.87 9.67
C THR A 56 -1.92 -14.42 8.32
N GLY A 57 -0.61 -14.40 8.06
CA GLY A 57 -0.03 -14.87 6.81
C GLY A 57 -0.25 -13.89 5.66
N ASN A 58 -0.17 -14.41 4.43
CA ASN A 58 -0.22 -13.59 3.22
C ASN A 58 -1.63 -13.04 2.95
N LEU A 59 -1.70 -11.75 2.61
CA LEU A 59 -2.91 -11.12 2.10
C LEU A 59 -3.03 -11.32 0.59
N THR A 60 -4.04 -12.06 0.14
CA THR A 60 -4.32 -12.25 -1.30
C THR A 60 -5.45 -11.33 -1.74
N LEU A 61 -5.14 -10.35 -2.59
CA LEU A 61 -6.11 -9.37 -3.10
C LEU A 61 -6.55 -9.70 -4.53
N PRO A 62 -7.86 -9.74 -4.84
CA PRO A 62 -8.34 -9.89 -6.22
C PRO A 62 -7.88 -8.76 -7.12
N ASN A 63 -7.47 -9.09 -8.35
CA ASN A 63 -7.07 -8.13 -9.39
C ASN A 63 -8.19 -7.18 -9.84
N THR A 64 -9.43 -7.39 -9.41
CA THR A 64 -10.59 -6.53 -9.69
C THR A 64 -10.63 -5.26 -8.84
N ILE A 65 -9.89 -5.23 -7.72
CA ILE A 65 -9.83 -4.08 -6.83
C ILE A 65 -9.14 -2.91 -7.53
N GLN A 66 -9.77 -1.75 -7.42
CA GLN A 66 -9.33 -0.47 -7.98
C GLN A 66 -8.96 0.53 -6.89
N GLU A 67 -9.58 0.44 -5.71
CA GLU A 67 -9.39 1.39 -4.61
C GLU A 67 -9.20 0.66 -3.27
N ILE A 68 -8.16 1.05 -2.52
CA ILE A 68 -7.94 0.66 -1.13
C ILE A 68 -7.86 1.93 -0.30
N ASN A 69 -8.90 2.14 0.51
CA ASN A 69 -9.14 3.42 1.18
C ASN A 69 -8.40 3.57 2.52
N ARG A 70 -8.55 4.77 3.09
CA ARG A 70 -7.92 5.21 4.34
C ARG A 70 -7.97 4.15 5.43
N PHE A 71 -6.79 3.76 5.91
CA PHE A 71 -6.60 2.77 6.98
C PHE A 71 -7.27 1.39 6.75
N ALA A 72 -7.59 1.01 5.51
CA ALA A 72 -8.34 -0.21 5.21
C ALA A 72 -7.77 -1.47 5.90
N PHE A 73 -6.46 -1.60 6.01
CA PHE A 73 -5.72 -2.72 6.61
C PHE A 73 -4.75 -2.27 7.70
N ALA A 74 -4.85 -1.04 8.21
CA ALA A 74 -3.88 -0.56 9.18
C ALA A 74 -3.89 -1.41 10.48
N TRP A 75 -2.73 -1.57 11.12
CA TRP A 75 -2.52 -2.39 12.32
C TRP A 75 -2.95 -3.86 12.19
N SER A 76 -3.01 -4.40 10.97
CA SER A 76 -3.36 -5.80 10.74
C SER A 76 -2.17 -6.74 10.91
N LYS A 77 -2.44 -7.99 11.29
CA LYS A 77 -1.41 -9.04 11.50
C LYS A 77 -1.03 -9.82 10.24
N PHE A 78 -1.34 -9.28 9.06
CA PHE A 78 -0.86 -9.83 7.80
C PHE A 78 0.66 -9.72 7.74
N SER A 79 1.30 -10.74 7.17
CA SER A 79 2.76 -10.87 7.11
C SER A 79 3.21 -11.42 5.77
N GLY A 80 4.53 -11.44 5.55
CA GLY A 80 5.11 -11.91 4.28
C GLY A 80 5.02 -10.87 3.16
N ASN A 81 4.75 -11.35 1.95
CA ASN A 81 4.74 -10.52 0.74
C ASN A 81 3.38 -9.84 0.55
N LEU A 82 3.39 -8.65 -0.04
CA LEU A 82 2.19 -7.96 -0.51
C LEU A 82 2.29 -7.66 -2.00
N THR A 83 1.44 -8.29 -2.80
CA THR A 83 1.23 -7.90 -4.20
C THR A 83 -0.06 -7.12 -4.32
N LEU A 84 0.04 -5.86 -4.73
CA LEU A 84 -1.15 -5.04 -4.95
C LEU A 84 -1.90 -5.45 -6.23
N PRO A 85 -3.23 -5.28 -6.30
CA PRO A 85 -4.06 -5.71 -7.43
C PRO A 85 -3.67 -5.08 -8.77
N ALA A 86 -3.63 -5.87 -9.84
CA ALA A 86 -3.20 -5.38 -11.16
C ALA A 86 -3.99 -4.17 -11.72
N ASN A 87 -5.25 -3.97 -11.30
CA ASN A 87 -6.08 -2.83 -11.69
C ASN A 87 -6.17 -1.73 -10.63
N LEU A 88 -5.38 -1.82 -9.56
CA LEU A 88 -5.37 -0.83 -8.49
C LEU A 88 -4.99 0.54 -9.03
N LYS A 89 -5.75 1.56 -8.63
CA LYS A 89 -5.53 2.96 -8.98
C LYS A 89 -4.92 3.73 -7.81
N SER A 90 -5.44 3.49 -6.61
CA SER A 90 -5.02 4.24 -5.42
C SER A 90 -4.88 3.36 -4.18
N VAL A 91 -3.84 3.66 -3.41
CA VAL A 91 -3.67 3.27 -2.01
C VAL A 91 -3.73 4.54 -1.18
N ASP A 92 -4.78 4.67 -0.37
CA ASP A 92 -5.04 5.91 0.34
C ASP A 92 -4.34 5.99 1.72
N TYR A 93 -4.50 7.12 2.40
CA TYR A 93 -3.77 7.47 3.62
C TYR A 93 -3.73 6.33 4.63
N GLY A 94 -2.53 5.88 4.99
CA GLY A 94 -2.35 4.86 6.01
C GLY A 94 -2.97 3.50 5.71
N ALA A 95 -3.35 3.19 4.46
CA ALA A 95 -4.10 1.98 4.13
C ALA A 95 -3.53 0.69 4.71
N PHE A 96 -2.21 0.54 4.76
CA PHE A 96 -1.48 -0.60 5.32
C PHE A 96 -0.55 -0.20 6.48
N ARG A 97 -0.75 0.98 7.10
CA ARG A 97 0.10 1.47 8.19
C ARG A 97 0.20 0.45 9.33
N ALA A 98 1.40 0.23 9.84
CA ALA A 98 1.70 -0.64 10.98
C ALA A 98 1.18 -2.08 10.79
N SER A 99 1.13 -2.55 9.54
CA SER A 99 0.88 -3.97 9.23
C SER A 99 2.20 -4.75 9.32
N GLU A 100 2.15 -6.00 9.76
CA GLU A 100 3.32 -6.85 10.03
C GLU A 100 3.95 -7.48 8.77
N PHE A 101 3.79 -6.82 7.61
CA PHE A 101 4.46 -7.25 6.39
C PHE A 101 5.98 -7.08 6.53
N SER A 102 6.71 -8.12 6.14
CA SER A 102 8.17 -8.18 6.23
C SER A 102 8.85 -8.72 4.97
N GLY A 103 8.06 -9.10 3.95
CA GLY A 103 8.56 -9.60 2.67
C GLY A 103 8.66 -8.52 1.60
N ASP A 104 8.35 -8.87 0.36
CA ASP A 104 8.40 -7.96 -0.78
C ASP A 104 7.06 -7.27 -1.02
N LEU A 105 7.11 -5.97 -1.32
CA LEU A 105 5.98 -5.19 -1.82
C LEU A 105 6.06 -5.06 -3.34
N THR A 106 5.01 -5.46 -4.05
CA THR A 106 4.87 -5.22 -5.50
C THR A 106 3.74 -4.24 -5.78
N ILE A 107 4.09 -3.11 -6.41
CA ILE A 107 3.18 -2.06 -6.85
C ILE A 107 2.96 -2.19 -8.37
N PRO A 108 1.71 -2.37 -8.85
CA PRO A 108 1.41 -2.63 -10.26
C PRO A 108 1.32 -1.34 -11.09
N GLU A 109 1.50 -1.50 -12.40
CA GLU A 109 1.62 -0.44 -13.41
C GLU A 109 0.48 0.57 -13.44
N LYS A 110 -0.74 0.14 -13.06
CA LYS A 110 -1.93 0.98 -13.12
C LYS A 110 -2.11 1.88 -11.90
N THR A 111 -1.25 1.73 -10.88
CA THR A 111 -1.29 2.51 -9.65
C THR A 111 -0.83 3.93 -9.93
N THR A 112 -1.69 4.91 -9.73
CA THR A 112 -1.37 6.33 -9.98
C THR A 112 -1.17 7.12 -8.69
N LEU A 113 -1.62 6.58 -7.56
CA LEU A 113 -1.62 7.25 -6.27
C LEU A 113 -1.24 6.32 -5.12
N ILE A 114 -0.21 6.70 -4.37
CA ILE A 114 0.10 6.16 -3.05
C ILE A 114 0.17 7.33 -2.07
N SER A 115 -0.83 7.41 -1.20
CA SER A 115 -1.00 8.51 -0.23
C SER A 115 -0.01 8.43 0.93
N PHE A 116 0.07 9.53 1.71
CA PHE A 116 0.92 9.63 2.89
C PHE A 116 0.72 8.46 3.87
N ASN A 117 1.82 7.94 4.39
CA ASN A 117 1.87 6.82 5.34
C ASN A 117 1.19 5.53 4.90
N ALA A 118 0.87 5.35 3.61
CA ALA A 118 0.18 4.16 3.10
C ALA A 118 0.77 2.85 3.62
N PHE A 119 2.11 2.76 3.75
CA PHE A 119 2.83 1.60 4.28
C PHE A 119 3.77 1.95 5.45
N ALA A 120 3.53 3.07 6.15
CA ALA A 120 4.37 3.46 7.29
C ALA A 120 4.36 2.38 8.38
N GLU A 121 5.48 2.17 9.07
CA GLU A 121 5.62 1.14 10.12
C GLU A 121 5.39 -0.31 9.63
N SER A 122 5.47 -0.56 8.32
CA SER A 122 5.63 -1.90 7.76
C SER A 122 7.09 -2.15 7.38
N GLU A 123 7.57 -3.37 7.58
CA GLU A 123 9.01 -3.72 7.51
C GLU A 123 9.35 -4.44 6.19
N PHE A 124 8.80 -3.98 5.06
CA PHE A 124 9.06 -4.60 3.75
C PHE A 124 10.58 -4.68 3.46
N SER A 125 11.03 -5.85 3.03
CA SER A 125 12.43 -6.11 2.68
C SER A 125 12.80 -5.52 1.32
N SER A 126 11.84 -5.42 0.39
CA SER A 126 12.03 -4.80 -0.92
C SER A 126 10.75 -4.18 -1.44
N VAL A 127 10.88 -3.18 -2.32
CA VAL A 127 9.76 -2.55 -3.02
C VAL A 127 10.02 -2.59 -4.52
N ASN A 128 9.14 -3.28 -5.25
CA ASN A 128 9.15 -3.38 -6.69
C ASN A 128 7.97 -2.62 -7.31
N VAL A 129 8.27 -1.63 -8.15
CA VAL A 129 7.26 -0.86 -8.88
C VAL A 129 7.27 -1.31 -10.33
N LEU A 130 6.16 -1.90 -10.77
CA LEU A 130 5.93 -2.25 -12.17
C LEU A 130 5.42 -1.00 -12.89
N GLY A 131 5.96 -0.67 -14.07
CA GLY A 131 5.44 0.41 -14.93
C GLY A 131 6.23 1.73 -14.91
N THR A 132 5.76 2.73 -15.66
CA THR A 132 6.43 4.03 -15.82
C THR A 132 6.11 4.99 -14.66
N THR A 133 7.06 5.87 -14.37
CA THR A 133 7.31 6.67 -13.16
C THR A 133 6.27 7.74 -12.76
N ASP A 134 5.02 7.66 -13.23
CA ASP A 134 3.96 8.65 -12.93
C ASP A 134 3.17 8.37 -11.65
N ILE A 135 3.71 7.54 -10.75
CA ILE A 135 3.08 7.29 -9.45
C ILE A 135 3.33 8.49 -8.55
N LYS A 136 2.25 9.13 -8.09
CA LYS A 136 2.36 10.15 -7.05
C LYS A 136 2.53 9.47 -5.70
N PHE A 137 3.76 9.49 -5.19
CA PHE A 137 4.05 9.15 -3.81
C PHE A 137 3.92 10.40 -2.95
N TYR A 138 2.91 10.42 -2.08
CA TYR A 138 2.78 11.46 -1.06
C TYR A 138 3.42 11.07 0.27
N SER A 139 4.20 9.97 0.31
CA SER A 139 4.96 9.56 1.49
C SER A 139 6.45 9.58 1.21
N ILE A 140 7.24 10.15 2.10
CA ILE A 140 8.51 9.50 2.47
C ILE A 140 8.58 9.47 3.98
N ASP A 141 8.33 8.30 4.55
CA ASP A 141 8.96 7.85 5.79
C ASP A 141 10.23 7.08 5.37
N ASP A 142 11.29 7.14 6.17
CA ASP A 142 12.66 6.66 5.86
C ASP A 142 12.71 5.16 5.47
N THR A 143 11.66 4.41 5.78
CA THR A 143 11.53 2.98 5.52
C THR A 143 11.36 2.64 4.03
N LEU A 144 10.60 3.44 3.25
CA LEU A 144 10.40 3.16 1.82
C LEU A 144 11.49 3.78 0.94
N SER A 145 12.07 4.92 1.35
CA SER A 145 13.16 5.57 0.60
C SER A 145 14.44 4.75 0.57
N ASN A 146 14.76 4.04 1.66
CA ASN A 146 15.95 3.21 1.76
C ASN A 146 15.85 1.88 0.99
N THR A 147 14.64 1.49 0.57
CA THR A 147 14.34 0.14 0.06
C THR A 147 13.93 0.13 -1.42
N MET A 148 13.67 1.30 -2.02
CA MET A 148 13.42 1.42 -3.46
C MET A 148 14.76 1.41 -4.22
N ASN A 149 14.92 0.47 -5.15
CA ASN A 149 16.09 0.38 -6.02
C ASN A 149 16.31 1.69 -6.80
N SER A 150 17.57 2.11 -6.89
CA SER A 150 18.08 3.37 -7.46
C SER A 150 17.75 3.67 -8.94
N GLY A 151 16.87 2.89 -9.58
CA GLY A 151 16.48 3.02 -10.99
C GLY A 151 15.03 3.45 -11.24
N SER A 152 14.18 3.51 -10.23
CA SER A 152 12.78 3.96 -10.38
C SER A 152 12.68 5.44 -10.03
N ALA A 153 12.57 6.31 -11.05
CA ALA A 153 12.56 7.76 -10.86
C ALA A 153 11.45 8.20 -9.87
N ILE A 154 11.84 8.92 -8.83
CA ILE A 154 10.93 9.44 -7.81
C ILE A 154 10.51 10.85 -8.20
N GLY A 155 9.30 10.98 -8.77
CA GLY A 155 8.64 12.27 -8.92
C GLY A 155 8.10 12.76 -7.57
N MET A 156 8.85 13.62 -6.88
CA MET A 156 8.41 14.28 -5.66
C MET A 156 7.60 15.53 -6.02
N SER A 157 6.32 15.57 -5.63
CA SER A 157 5.44 16.72 -5.81
C SER A 157 4.95 17.20 -4.45
N GLU A 158 5.31 18.43 -4.09
CA GLU A 158 5.03 19.07 -2.80
C GLU A 158 3.53 19.20 -2.47
N SER A 159 3.28 19.23 -1.15
CA SER A 159 2.18 19.88 -0.41
C SER A 159 0.81 19.19 -0.31
N SER A 160 0.60 18.53 0.85
CA SER A 160 -0.59 18.81 1.65
C SER A 160 -0.24 19.91 2.66
N PRO A 161 -1.12 20.87 2.98
CA PRO A 161 -0.78 22.07 3.75
C PRO A 161 -0.69 21.76 5.25
N GLN A 162 0.38 21.09 5.70
CA GLN A 162 0.90 21.15 7.08
C GLN A 162 2.11 20.22 7.21
N ALA A 163 3.30 20.77 7.00
CA ALA A 163 4.56 20.48 7.71
C ALA A 163 5.72 20.96 6.83
N SER A 164 6.39 21.99 7.32
CA SER A 164 7.65 22.50 6.82
C SER A 164 8.73 21.42 6.85
N GLU A 165 9.57 21.44 5.81
CA GLU A 165 10.82 20.69 5.63
C GLU A 165 10.70 19.32 4.94
N GLY A 166 10.61 19.34 3.61
CA GLY A 166 10.88 18.18 2.76
C GLY A 166 11.66 18.61 1.52
N ARG A 167 12.91 18.14 1.37
CA ARG A 167 13.68 18.26 0.12
C ARG A 167 14.11 16.86 -0.33
N ALA A 168 13.73 16.50 -1.55
CA ALA A 168 14.63 16.01 -2.61
C ALA A 168 13.83 16.05 -3.93
N PHE A 169 14.50 16.18 -5.06
CA PHE A 169 13.93 16.07 -6.40
C PHE A 169 14.91 15.28 -7.25
N ILE A 170 14.44 14.39 -8.13
CA ILE A 170 15.03 14.21 -9.47
C ILE A 170 13.88 14.02 -10.47
N THR A 171 13.68 15.05 -11.30
CA THR A 171 12.91 15.03 -12.56
C THR A 171 13.75 14.37 -13.68
N GLY A 172 13.09 13.80 -14.70
CA GLY A 172 13.66 13.02 -15.84
C GLY A 172 14.94 13.59 -16.51
N ASP A 173 15.69 12.88 -17.34
CA ASP A 173 15.33 11.96 -18.42
C ASP A 173 16.38 10.84 -18.57
N SER A 174 16.02 9.83 -19.35
CA SER A 174 16.85 8.79 -19.98
C SER A 174 18.38 8.83 -19.81
N ASN A 175 18.91 7.66 -19.47
CA ASN A 175 20.30 7.20 -19.57
C ASN A 175 21.23 7.53 -18.38
N ALA A 176 21.62 6.44 -17.70
CA ALA A 176 22.84 6.26 -16.94
C ALA A 176 23.06 7.15 -15.71
N VAL A 177 22.87 6.57 -14.51
CA VAL A 177 23.75 6.89 -13.38
C VAL A 177 24.09 5.62 -12.62
N THR A 178 25.26 5.06 -12.95
CA THR A 178 26.05 4.18 -12.08
C THR A 178 26.69 5.03 -10.98
N GLY A 179 26.55 4.69 -9.70
CA GLY A 179 27.40 5.29 -8.67
C GLY A 179 26.83 5.29 -7.26
N THR A 180 27.62 4.73 -6.35
CA THR A 180 27.46 4.67 -4.89
C THR A 180 27.25 6.05 -4.26
N ALA A 181 26.19 6.23 -3.46
CA ALA A 181 26.00 7.43 -2.66
C ALA A 181 26.75 7.31 -1.32
N THR A 182 28.00 7.76 -1.31
CA THR A 182 28.71 8.18 -0.09
C THR A 182 28.58 9.70 0.02
N THR A 183 28.04 10.18 1.15
CA THR A 183 28.25 11.51 1.79
C THR A 183 27.97 12.82 1.01
N GLY A 184 27.24 13.75 1.66
CA GLY A 184 27.64 15.16 1.72
C GLY A 184 27.06 16.17 0.70
N PHE A 185 26.18 17.04 1.20
CA PHE A 185 25.87 18.46 0.89
C PHE A 185 26.30 19.23 -0.41
N TYR A 186 25.45 20.25 -0.71
CA TYR A 186 25.60 21.53 -1.49
C TYR A 186 25.62 21.43 -3.05
N TYR A 187 25.05 22.33 -3.89
CA TYR A 187 24.93 23.80 -3.86
C TYR A 187 23.66 24.38 -4.55
N LYS A 188 23.39 25.67 -4.27
CA LYS A 188 22.40 26.57 -4.88
C LYS A 188 22.99 27.33 -6.09
N SER A 189 22.22 27.54 -7.17
CA SER A 189 22.44 28.57 -8.22
C SER A 189 21.34 28.42 -9.29
N LYS A 190 20.59 29.42 -9.78
CA LYS A 190 20.55 30.89 -9.63
C LYS A 190 19.10 31.30 -9.43
#